data_AF-A0A8T4A2R6-F1
#
_entry.id   AF-A0A8T4A2R6-F1
#
_cell.length_a   1.000
_cell.length_b   1.000
_cell.length_c   1.000
_cell.angle_alpha   90.00
_cell.angle_beta   90.00
_cell.angle_gamma   90.00
#
_symmetry.space_group_name_H-M   'P 1'
#
loop_
_entity.id
_entity.type
_entity.pdbx_description
1 polymer ?
#
loop_
_entity_poly.entity_id
_entity_poly.type
_entity_poly.pdbx_seq_one_letter_code
_entity_poly.pdbx_strand_id
1 'polypeptide(L)'
;MRKGFVGPIGDDIPSIFPIIAGVMLFLGTVVYATNAIESKNRELDIRRTTLGLAYIATEKGFINPTDFDSRCQNISRPYADRQHIKFAIVVKKFCKAINVNTNVFSAEADASTDGRGFDCTNDQTKLSTMASDPSKVPKDIIILNYPIAVQDPCGDGSITNGLGMLNVVVWRPEK
;
A
#
# COMPACT_ATOMS: atom_id res chain seq x y z
N MET A 1 21.14 1.41 -80.91
CA MET A 1 21.61 1.09 -79.55
C MET A 1 20.96 2.06 -78.56
N ARG A 2 19.99 1.60 -77.77
CA ARG A 2 19.31 2.41 -76.74
C ARG A 2 20.14 2.33 -75.46
N LYS A 3 20.77 3.43 -75.04
CA LYS A 3 21.37 3.57 -73.70
C LYS A 3 20.23 3.67 -72.69
N GLY A 4 20.04 2.63 -71.89
CA GLY A 4 19.14 2.66 -70.75
C GLY A 4 19.68 3.62 -69.70
N PHE A 5 18.97 4.72 -69.47
CA PHE A 5 19.17 5.56 -68.30
C PHE A 5 18.74 4.76 -67.07
N VAL A 6 19.71 4.23 -66.33
CA VAL A 6 19.49 3.87 -64.93
C VAL A 6 19.73 5.17 -64.16
N GLY A 7 18.64 5.87 -63.84
CA GLY A 7 18.69 6.99 -62.89
C GLY A 7 19.14 6.53 -61.50
N PRO A 8 19.51 7.44 -60.59
CA PRO A 8 20.23 7.09 -59.37
C PRO A 8 19.32 6.35 -58.38
N ILE A 9 19.25 5.02 -58.49
CA ILE A 9 18.58 4.13 -57.52
C ILE A 9 19.32 4.13 -56.15
N GLY A 10 20.37 4.94 -55.98
CA GLY A 10 21.23 4.97 -54.80
C GLY A 10 21.41 6.31 -54.08
N ASP A 11 20.76 7.40 -54.51
CA ASP A 11 20.97 8.75 -53.92
C ASP A 11 20.18 8.97 -52.61
N ASP A 12 19.01 8.34 -52.46
CA ASP A 12 18.14 8.56 -51.29
C ASP A 12 18.42 7.62 -50.10
N ILE A 13 19.18 6.54 -50.30
CA ILE A 13 19.48 5.54 -49.26
C ILE A 13 20.23 6.13 -48.04
N PRO A 14 21.24 7.02 -48.21
CA PRO A 14 21.93 7.65 -47.08
C PRO A 14 21.05 8.62 -46.29
N SER A 15 20.06 9.25 -46.94
CA SER A 15 19.17 10.25 -46.32
C SER A 15 18.02 9.64 -45.51
N ILE A 16 17.60 8.42 -45.86
CA ILE A 16 16.54 7.67 -45.17
C ILE A 16 17.02 7.13 -43.82
N PHE A 17 18.30 6.75 -43.69
CA PHE A 17 18.83 6.16 -42.47
C PHE A 17 18.69 7.07 -41.22
N PRO A 18 19.10 8.35 -41.26
CA PRO A 18 18.90 9.27 -40.15
C PRO A 18 17.43 9.46 -39.77
N ILE A 19 16.53 9.47 -40.76
CA ILE A 19 15.09 9.62 -40.53
C ILE A 19 14.56 8.37 -39.80
N ILE A 20 14.88 7.17 -40.27
CA ILE A 20 14.45 5.92 -39.63
C ILE A 20 15.06 5.80 -38.23
N ALA A 21 16.33 6.13 -38.06
CA ALA A 21 16.99 6.11 -36.75
C ALA A 21 16.33 7.10 -35.77
N GLY A 22 15.99 8.30 -36.23
CA GLY A 22 15.25 9.29 -35.45
C GLY A 22 13.86 8.81 -35.04
N VAL A 23 13.11 8.20 -35.96
CA VAL A 23 11.78 7.63 -35.66
C VAL A 23 11.88 6.45 -34.69
N MET A 24 12.85 5.55 -34.86
CA MET A 24 13.11 4.43 -33.94
C MET A 24 13.45 4.94 -32.53
N LEU A 25 14.33 5.94 -32.43
CA LEU A 25 14.72 6.52 -31.15
C LEU A 25 13.52 7.20 -30.50
N PHE A 26 12.76 7.98 -31.25
CA PHE A 26 11.54 8.62 -30.76
C PHE A 26 10.53 7.60 -30.23
N LEU A 27 10.16 6.59 -31.03
CA LEU A 27 9.24 5.53 -30.61
C LEU A 27 9.76 4.77 -29.38
N GLY A 28 11.06 4.47 -29.34
CA GLY A 28 11.70 3.84 -28.18
C GLY A 28 11.56 4.68 -26.91
N THR A 29 11.80 5.99 -27.01
CA THR A 29 11.63 6.91 -25.86
C THR A 29 10.19 7.02 -25.41
N VAL A 30 9.22 7.04 -26.34
CA VAL A 30 7.79 7.09 -26.01
C VAL A 30 7.37 5.82 -25.25
N VAL A 31 7.74 4.64 -25.76
CA VAL A 31 7.42 3.35 -25.11
C VAL A 31 8.08 3.26 -23.73
N TYR A 32 9.33 3.70 -23.61
CA TYR A 32 10.01 3.76 -22.32
C TYR A 32 9.29 4.69 -21.34
N ALA A 33 8.93 5.90 -21.77
CA ALA A 33 8.24 6.88 -20.95
C ALA A 33 6.86 6.37 -20.50
N THR A 34 6.08 5.74 -21.39
CA THR A 34 4.77 5.18 -21.03
C THR A 34 4.90 4.09 -19.98
N ASN A 35 5.88 3.19 -20.11
CA ASN A 35 6.12 2.13 -19.13
C ASN A 35 6.56 2.69 -17.77
N ALA A 36 7.41 3.72 -17.77
CA ALA A 36 7.85 4.39 -16.55
C ALA A 36 6.68 5.11 -15.84
N ILE A 37 5.82 5.80 -16.60
CA ILE A 37 4.63 6.48 -16.08
C ILE A 37 3.64 5.47 -15.51
N GLU A 38 3.37 4.37 -16.21
CA GLU A 38 2.46 3.34 -15.73
C GLU A 38 2.94 2.74 -14.40
N SER A 39 4.23 2.41 -14.31
CA SER A 39 4.84 1.91 -13.08
C SER A 39 4.69 2.89 -11.92
N LYS A 40 4.88 4.20 -12.17
CA LYS A 40 4.73 5.23 -11.14
C LYS A 40 3.29 5.49 -10.73
N ASN A 41 2.36 5.52 -11.68
CA ASN A 41 0.94 5.62 -11.39
C ASN A 41 0.47 4.43 -10.55
N ARG A 42 0.99 3.23 -10.86
CA ARG A 42 0.71 2.02 -10.10
C ARG A 42 1.15 2.13 -8.63
N GLU A 43 2.33 2.71 -8.39
CA GLU A 43 2.87 2.96 -7.04
C GLU A 43 2.06 4.03 -6.28
N LEU A 44 1.69 5.12 -6.95
CA LEU A 44 0.91 6.20 -6.35
C LEU A 44 -0.49 5.76 -5.95
N ASP A 45 -1.11 4.94 -6.78
CA ASP A 45 -2.45 4.40 -6.57
C ASP A 45 -2.54 3.53 -5.30
N ILE A 46 -1.55 2.65 -5.08
CA ILE A 46 -1.51 1.84 -3.86
C ILE A 46 -1.23 2.69 -2.63
N ARG A 47 -0.34 3.70 -2.72
CA ARG A 47 -0.07 4.64 -1.61
C ARG A 47 -1.31 5.44 -1.24
N ARG A 48 -2.02 5.98 -2.25
CA ARG A 48 -3.27 6.71 -2.06
C ARG A 48 -4.31 5.86 -1.35
N THR A 49 -4.46 4.61 -1.78
CA THR A 49 -5.44 3.70 -1.17
C THR A 49 -5.04 3.32 0.25
N THR A 50 -3.74 3.12 0.50
CA THR A 50 -3.21 2.86 1.85
C THR A 50 -3.50 4.02 2.80
N LEU A 51 -3.27 5.26 2.35
CA LEU A 51 -3.60 6.46 3.12
C LEU A 51 -5.11 6.59 3.34
N GLY A 52 -5.93 6.25 2.34
CA GLY A 52 -7.39 6.23 2.47
C GLY A 52 -7.86 5.23 3.53
N LEU A 53 -7.34 4.00 3.50
CA LEU A 53 -7.62 2.97 4.50
C LEU A 53 -7.15 3.38 5.89
N ALA A 54 -5.95 3.97 5.99
CA ALA A 54 -5.44 4.51 7.24
C ALA A 54 -6.38 5.58 7.81
N TYR A 55 -6.80 6.54 6.98
CA TYR A 55 -7.73 7.59 7.39
C TYR A 55 -9.07 7.03 7.88
N ILE A 56 -9.64 6.05 7.17
CA ILE A 56 -10.88 5.36 7.58
C ILE A 56 -10.71 4.69 8.95
N ALA A 57 -9.56 4.04 9.18
CA ALA A 57 -9.26 3.33 10.41
C ALA A 57 -8.95 4.29 11.59
N THR A 58 -8.35 5.45 11.32
CA THR A 58 -7.96 6.43 12.35
C THR A 58 -8.99 7.54 12.57
N GLU A 59 -10.08 7.59 11.80
CA GLU A 59 -11.04 8.72 11.77
C GLU A 59 -11.50 9.18 13.17
N LYS A 60 -11.78 8.22 14.07
CA LYS A 60 -12.24 8.53 15.44
C LYS A 60 -11.12 8.86 16.43
N GLY A 61 -9.85 8.66 16.06
CA GLY A 61 -8.69 8.77 16.96
C GLY A 61 -8.62 7.73 18.08
N PHE A 62 -9.63 6.86 18.17
CA PHE A 62 -9.80 5.83 19.18
C PHE A 62 -10.49 4.61 18.56
N ILE A 63 -10.06 3.41 18.96
CA ILE A 63 -10.59 2.14 18.46
C ILE A 63 -11.28 1.36 19.57
N ASN A 64 -12.54 1.02 19.32
CA ASN A 64 -13.32 0.03 20.04
C ASN A 64 -13.48 -1.22 19.15
N PRO A 65 -13.29 -2.46 19.66
CA PRO A 65 -13.53 -3.69 18.90
C PRO A 65 -14.84 -3.73 18.10
N THR A 66 -15.97 -3.40 18.73
CA THR A 66 -17.28 -3.53 18.07
C THR A 66 -17.43 -2.56 16.90
N ASP A 67 -16.95 -1.33 17.08
CA ASP A 67 -16.93 -0.32 16.03
C ASP A 67 -15.94 -0.68 14.92
N PHE A 68 -14.81 -1.29 15.29
CA PHE A 68 -13.78 -1.72 14.35
C PHE A 68 -14.31 -2.79 13.39
N ASP A 69 -14.96 -3.83 13.92
CA ASP A 69 -15.54 -4.90 13.10
C ASP A 69 -16.64 -4.36 12.17
N SER A 70 -17.53 -3.52 12.69
CA SER A 70 -18.58 -2.90 11.88
C SER A 70 -17.99 -2.04 10.74
N ARG A 71 -16.97 -1.24 11.03
CA ARG A 71 -16.27 -0.41 10.02
C ARG A 71 -15.50 -1.25 9.02
N CYS A 72 -14.89 -2.34 9.48
CA CYS A 72 -14.20 -3.30 8.61
C CYS A 72 -15.13 -3.82 7.53
N GLN A 73 -16.32 -4.31 7.93
CA GLN A 73 -17.29 -4.90 7.01
C GLN A 73 -17.98 -3.87 6.12
N ASN A 74 -18.36 -2.72 6.69
CA ASN A 74 -19.22 -1.75 5.99
C ASN A 74 -18.44 -0.70 5.20
N ILE A 75 -17.16 -0.45 5.52
CA ILE A 75 -16.39 0.65 4.93
C ILE A 75 -15.07 0.16 4.34
N SER A 76 -14.18 -0.41 5.16
CA SER A 76 -12.81 -0.72 4.72
C SER A 76 -12.77 -1.78 3.62
N ARG A 77 -13.52 -2.88 3.77
CA ARG A 77 -13.62 -3.93 2.76
C ARG A 77 -14.22 -3.42 1.44
N PRO A 78 -15.42 -2.80 1.40
CA PRO A 78 -15.96 -2.23 0.17
C PRO A 78 -15.08 -1.15 -0.47
N TYR A 79 -14.33 -0.39 0.33
CA TYR A 79 -13.37 0.58 -0.19
C TYR A 79 -12.21 -0.11 -0.92
N ALA A 80 -11.58 -1.10 -0.29
CA ALA A 80 -10.47 -1.85 -0.89
C ALA A 80 -10.90 -2.64 -2.13
N ASP A 81 -12.09 -3.25 -2.10
CA ASP A 81 -12.61 -4.06 -3.21
C ASP A 81 -12.87 -3.19 -4.44
N ARG A 82 -13.38 -1.97 -4.28
CA ARG A 82 -13.55 -1.00 -5.38
C ARG A 82 -12.24 -0.54 -6.01
N GLN A 83 -11.15 -0.56 -5.26
CA GLN A 83 -9.82 -0.22 -5.74
C GLN A 83 -9.04 -1.47 -6.22
N HIS A 84 -9.67 -2.65 -6.17
CA HIS A 84 -9.04 -3.94 -6.52
C HIS A 84 -7.71 -4.21 -5.78
N ILE A 85 -7.63 -3.81 -4.51
CA ILE A 85 -6.46 -4.03 -3.66
C ILE A 85 -6.75 -5.03 -2.54
N LYS A 86 -5.68 -5.63 -2.04
CA LYS A 86 -5.72 -6.47 -0.85
C LYS A 86 -5.14 -5.70 0.33
N PHE A 87 -5.68 -5.93 1.52
CA PHE A 87 -5.24 -5.20 2.71
C PHE A 87 -5.37 -6.01 3.99
N ALA A 88 -4.61 -5.62 5.00
CA ALA A 88 -4.79 -6.02 6.38
C ALA A 88 -4.61 -4.80 7.30
N ILE A 89 -5.60 -4.53 8.14
CA ILE A 89 -5.53 -3.54 9.22
C ILE A 89 -5.43 -4.33 10.52
N VAL A 90 -4.35 -4.16 11.26
CA VAL A 90 -4.09 -4.88 12.52
C VAL A 90 -3.90 -3.88 13.65
N VAL A 91 -4.75 -3.96 14.65
CA VAL A 91 -4.68 -3.16 15.87
C VAL A 91 -3.98 -3.96 16.93
N LYS A 92 -2.76 -3.56 17.29
CA LYS A 92 -2.01 -4.13 18.40
C LYS A 92 -2.26 -3.30 19.66
N LYS A 93 -2.63 -3.96 20.77
CA LYS A 93 -2.91 -3.30 22.05
C LYS A 93 -1.68 -3.36 22.96
N PHE A 94 -1.43 -2.30 23.72
CA PHE A 94 -0.42 -2.29 24.77
C PHE A 94 -1.09 -2.14 26.13
N CYS A 95 -0.75 -3.04 27.05
CA CYS A 95 -1.44 -3.18 28.33
C CYS A 95 -1.17 -2.08 29.37
N LYS A 96 -0.39 -1.05 29.02
CA LYS A 96 -0.10 0.09 29.91
C LYS A 96 -1.05 1.25 29.57
N ALA A 97 -1.89 1.62 30.53
CA ALA A 97 -2.69 2.84 30.43
C ALA A 97 -1.79 4.08 30.55
N ILE A 98 -2.06 5.12 29.77
CA ILE A 98 -1.44 6.42 30.01
C ILE A 98 -2.08 7.00 31.28
N ASN A 99 -1.32 7.09 32.35
CA ASN A 99 -1.73 7.85 33.51
C ASN A 99 -1.50 9.35 33.25
N VAL A 100 -2.57 10.08 32.97
CA VAL A 100 -2.54 11.54 32.72
C VAL A 100 -2.04 12.35 33.93
N ASN A 101 -2.01 11.77 35.13
CA ASN A 101 -1.45 12.40 36.32
C ASN A 101 0.08 12.23 36.42
N THR A 102 0.68 11.50 35.47
CA THR A 102 2.14 11.37 35.32
C THR A 102 2.58 12.05 34.02
N ASN A 103 3.87 12.38 33.90
CA ASN A 103 4.38 12.97 32.68
C ASN A 103 4.16 12.02 31.50
N VAL A 104 3.25 12.41 30.60
CA VAL A 104 2.82 11.61 29.43
C VAL A 104 3.99 11.33 28.48
N PHE A 105 5.05 12.15 28.50
CA PHE A 105 6.26 11.95 27.71
C PHE A 105 7.25 10.95 28.32
N SER A 106 7.07 10.54 29.58
CA SER A 106 7.88 9.51 30.25
C SER A 106 7.14 8.17 30.41
N ALA A 107 5.90 8.09 29.94
CA ALA A 107 5.14 6.84 29.95
C ALA A 107 5.69 5.92 28.85
N GLU A 108 6.66 5.07 29.21
CA GLU A 108 7.16 4.03 28.31
C GLU A 108 6.05 3.01 28.05
N ALA A 109 5.59 2.96 26.79
CA ALA A 109 4.72 1.90 26.29
C ALA A 109 5.52 0.59 26.28
N ASP A 110 5.29 -0.25 27.28
CA ASP A 110 5.93 -1.55 27.39
C ASP A 110 5.27 -2.50 26.38
N ALA A 111 5.96 -2.77 25.27
CA ALA A 111 5.49 -3.69 24.22
C ALA A 111 5.58 -5.18 24.63
N SER A 112 5.95 -5.47 25.88
CA SER A 112 6.20 -6.81 26.41
C SER A 112 4.94 -7.56 26.86
N THR A 113 3.82 -6.84 27.05
CA THR A 113 2.50 -7.42 27.36
C THR A 113 1.53 -7.14 26.20
N ASP A 114 1.64 -7.97 25.16
CA ASP A 114 0.77 -7.93 23.99
C ASP A 114 -0.65 -8.37 24.37
N GLY A 115 -1.58 -7.42 24.44
CA GLY A 115 -3.00 -7.73 24.45
C GLY A 115 -3.43 -8.28 23.09
N ARG A 116 -4.39 -9.23 23.05
CA ARG A 116 -4.95 -9.73 21.79
C ARG A 116 -5.50 -8.54 20.98
N GLY A 117 -4.92 -8.33 19.81
CA GLY A 117 -5.34 -7.32 18.86
C GLY A 117 -6.62 -7.69 18.11
N PHE A 118 -7.05 -6.78 17.23
CA PHE A 118 -8.11 -7.02 16.25
C PHE A 118 -7.54 -6.85 14.85
N ASP A 119 -7.97 -7.69 13.92
CA ASP A 119 -7.54 -7.64 12.53
C ASP A 119 -8.72 -7.54 11.56
N CYS A 120 -8.51 -6.83 10.45
CA CYS A 120 -9.46 -6.67 9.37
C CYS A 120 -8.73 -6.84 8.04
N THR A 121 -9.12 -7.84 7.25
CA THR A 121 -8.52 -8.12 5.95
C THR A 121 -9.57 -8.62 4.96
N ASN A 122 -9.29 -8.47 3.66
CA ASN A 122 -10.03 -9.12 2.56
C ASN A 122 -9.24 -10.28 1.91
N ASP A 123 -8.15 -10.73 2.54
CA ASP A 123 -7.29 -11.84 2.10
C ASP A 123 -6.52 -12.46 3.29
N GLN A 124 -7.23 -13.21 4.14
CA GLN A 124 -6.64 -13.87 5.32
C GLN A 124 -5.59 -14.91 4.93
N THR A 125 -5.83 -15.63 3.84
CA THR A 125 -4.96 -16.73 3.38
C THR A 125 -3.59 -16.22 2.96
N LYS A 126 -3.52 -15.13 2.17
CA LYS A 126 -2.22 -14.58 1.80
C LYS A 126 -1.50 -14.00 3.02
N LEU A 127 -2.21 -13.34 3.94
CA LEU A 127 -1.61 -12.79 5.16
C LEU A 127 -0.91 -13.86 6.00
N SER A 128 -1.53 -15.03 6.19
CA SER A 128 -0.92 -16.14 6.93
C SER A 128 0.30 -16.73 6.21
N THR A 129 0.27 -16.80 4.87
CA THR A 129 1.44 -17.23 4.09
C THR A 129 2.60 -16.23 4.10
N MET A 130 2.33 -14.92 4.13
CA MET A 130 3.38 -13.91 4.27
C MET A 130 4.05 -13.95 5.64
N ALA A 131 3.27 -14.29 6.68
CA ALA A 131 3.80 -14.44 8.04
C ALA A 131 4.70 -15.67 8.19
N SER A 132 4.43 -16.75 7.45
CA SER A 132 5.24 -17.98 7.50
C SER A 132 6.40 -18.01 6.52
N ASP A 133 6.30 -17.30 5.39
CA ASP A 133 7.32 -17.28 4.34
C ASP A 133 7.54 -15.85 3.81
N PRO A 134 8.64 -15.18 4.21
CA PRO A 134 8.99 -13.84 3.74
C PRO A 134 9.15 -13.73 2.21
N SER A 135 9.43 -14.84 1.51
CA SER A 135 9.55 -14.82 0.05
C SER A 135 8.21 -14.63 -0.66
N LYS A 136 7.09 -14.79 0.06
CA LYS A 136 5.72 -14.58 -0.44
C LYS A 136 5.21 -13.15 -0.26
N VAL A 137 6.02 -12.27 0.35
CA VAL A 137 5.68 -10.86 0.51
C VAL A 137 5.73 -10.15 -0.85
N PRO A 138 4.63 -9.52 -1.31
CA PRO A 138 4.60 -8.80 -2.57
C PRO A 138 5.62 -7.65 -2.57
N LYS A 139 6.28 -7.45 -3.71
CA LYS A 139 7.31 -6.40 -3.86
C LYS A 139 6.75 -4.98 -3.72
N ASP A 140 5.45 -4.80 -3.96
CA ASP A 140 4.75 -3.53 -3.87
C ASP A 140 3.94 -3.37 -2.57
N ILE A 141 4.25 -4.16 -1.54
CA ILE A 141 3.61 -4.00 -0.23
C ILE A 141 3.90 -2.63 0.38
N ILE A 142 2.89 -2.03 1.00
CA ILE A 142 3.02 -0.80 1.76
C ILE A 142 2.52 -1.05 3.18
N ILE A 143 3.31 -0.60 4.16
CA ILE A 143 3.02 -0.74 5.58
C ILE A 143 3.07 0.65 6.20
N LEU A 144 1.99 1.06 6.84
CA LEU A 144 1.91 2.30 7.63
C LEU A 144 1.54 1.95 9.07
N ASN A 145 2.27 2.54 10.02
CA ASN A 145 2.05 2.30 11.45
C ASN A 145 1.68 3.61 12.13
N TYR A 146 0.60 3.59 12.90
CA TYR A 146 0.08 4.75 13.62
C TYR A 146 -0.13 4.43 15.09
N PRO A 147 0.32 5.28 16.02
CA PRO A 147 -0.12 5.19 17.40
C PRO A 147 -1.62 5.52 17.48
N ILE A 148 -2.36 4.79 18.30
CA ILE A 148 -3.81 5.00 18.46
C ILE A 148 -4.26 4.71 19.88
N ALA A 149 -5.31 5.39 20.34
CA ALA A 149 -5.95 5.05 21.60
C ALA A 149 -6.86 3.82 21.41
N VAL A 150 -6.86 2.88 22.35
CA VAL A 150 -7.66 1.65 22.27
C VAL A 150 -8.48 1.43 23.53
N GLN A 151 -9.72 0.97 23.36
CA GLN A 151 -10.58 0.61 24.49
C GLN A 151 -10.07 -0.64 25.19
N ASP A 152 -10.06 -0.58 26.52
CA ASP A 152 -9.77 -1.72 27.40
C ASP A 152 -8.58 -2.54 26.88
N PRO A 153 -7.35 -2.00 27.00
CA PRO A 153 -6.18 -2.63 26.42
C PRO A 153 -5.89 -4.03 27.00
N CYS A 154 -6.37 -4.33 28.22
CA CYS A 154 -6.08 -5.57 28.94
C CYS A 154 -7.28 -6.49 29.21
N GLY A 155 -8.52 -6.04 28.97
CA GLY A 155 -9.71 -6.85 29.28
C GLY A 155 -10.08 -6.87 30.76
N ASP A 156 -9.55 -5.93 31.55
CA ASP A 156 -9.77 -5.85 33.00
C ASP A 156 -11.04 -5.05 33.35
N GLY A 157 -11.82 -4.65 32.35
CA GLY A 157 -12.98 -3.77 32.55
C GLY A 157 -12.59 -2.34 32.93
N SER A 158 -11.31 -1.98 32.75
CA SER A 158 -10.84 -0.63 33.01
C SER A 158 -11.38 0.33 31.95
N ILE A 159 -12.01 1.40 32.43
CA ILE A 159 -12.61 2.47 31.62
C ILE A 159 -11.56 3.40 30.99
N THR A 160 -10.28 3.24 31.34
CA THR A 160 -9.20 4.09 30.80
C THR A 160 -8.75 3.60 29.44
N ASN A 161 -8.77 4.51 28.45
CA ASN A 161 -8.21 4.26 27.13
C ASN A 161 -6.70 3.97 27.23
N GLY A 162 -6.27 2.89 26.59
CA GLY A 162 -4.86 2.49 26.51
C GLY A 162 -4.18 2.98 25.24
N LEU A 163 -2.88 2.70 25.15
CA LEU A 163 -2.11 2.86 23.92
C LEU A 163 -2.20 1.60 23.05
N GLY A 164 -2.18 1.80 21.75
CA GLY A 164 -2.05 0.75 20.75
C GLY A 164 -1.31 1.24 19.51
N MET A 165 -1.07 0.30 18.61
CA MET A 165 -0.49 0.55 17.30
C MET A 165 -1.40 -0.03 16.23
N LEU A 166 -1.87 0.84 15.34
CA LEU A 166 -2.57 0.47 14.13
C LEU A 166 -1.56 0.23 13.02
N ASN A 167 -1.56 -0.95 12.44
CA ASN A 167 -0.74 -1.32 11.29
C ASN A 167 -1.67 -1.47 10.09
N VAL A 168 -1.42 -0.71 9.03
CA VAL A 168 -2.18 -0.76 7.79
C VAL A 168 -1.26 -1.29 6.71
N VAL A 169 -1.55 -2.50 6.24
CA VAL A 169 -0.78 -3.23 5.24
C VAL A 169 -1.61 -3.34 3.99
N VAL A 170 -1.07 -2.96 2.85
CA VAL A 170 -1.76 -3.00 1.55
C VAL A 170 -0.84 -3.58 0.49
N TRP A 171 -1.38 -4.44 -0.37
CA TRP A 171 -0.68 -5.04 -1.50
C TRP A 171 -1.63 -5.22 -2.68
N ARG A 172 -1.06 -5.37 -3.89
CA ARG A 172 -1.86 -5.79 -5.05
C ARG A 172 -1.99 -7.31 -5.09
N PRO A 173 -3.15 -7.83 -5.52
CA PRO A 173 -3.24 -9.24 -5.87
C PRO A 173 -2.29 -9.54 -7.05
N GLU A 174 -1.59 -10.67 -6.97
CA GLU A 174 -0.81 -11.20 -8.09
C GLU A 174 -1.79 -11.52 -9.25
N LYS A 175 -1.45 -11.09 -10.47
CA LYS A 175 -2.21 -11.45 -11.68
C LYS A 175 -1.89 -12.88 -12.09
#